data_AF-A0AAE9QZW6-F1
#
_entry.id   AF-A0AAE9QZW6-F1
#
_cell.length_a   1.000
_cell.length_b   1.000
_cell.length_c   1.000
_cell.angle_alpha   90.00
_cell.angle_beta   90.00
_cell.angle_gamma   90.00
#
_symmetry.space_group_name_H-M   'P 1'
#
loop_
_entity.id
_entity.type
_entity.pdbx_description
1 polymer ?
#
loop_
_entity_poly.entity_id
_entity_poly.type
_entity_poly.pdbx_seq_one_letter_code
_entity_poly.pdbx_strand_id
1 'polypeptide(L)'
;MSKRHANDTENSETELSNDTNRYQGDASLDILSASDSFQMGQHGFLSSKTINRLSLFGKEAKLLENKIYQAKRQVEKDYSHLLQHQEIIYGEVWSQELEREVDKLIFKIKTGENEGKAIKNIPGYFYKMMVRFWKMALLIEKEQGFIALSNQSDYAKSFPEECPSLISYYYPNKLSEKELNQYLTTLRMEE
;
A
#
# COMPACT_ATOMS: atom_id res chain seq x y z
N MET A 1 63.58 23.86 10.83
CA MET A 1 62.26 23.18 10.93
C MET A 1 61.76 23.00 9.50
N SER A 2 61.74 21.77 8.93
CA SER A 2 60.58 20.85 8.88
C SER A 2 59.30 21.57 8.43
N LYS A 3 58.56 21.28 7.35
CA LYS A 3 58.40 20.13 6.43
C LYS A 3 57.84 20.68 5.08
N ARG A 4 58.36 20.24 3.92
CA ARG A 4 57.78 19.30 2.92
C ARG A 4 56.50 19.74 2.17
N HIS A 5 56.74 20.04 0.88
CA HIS A 5 56.08 19.60 -0.36
C HIS A 5 54.56 19.50 -0.51
N ALA A 6 54.15 20.07 -1.65
CA ALA A 6 52.90 19.97 -2.41
C ALA A 6 52.46 18.54 -2.75
N ASN A 7 51.16 18.37 -3.04
CA ASN A 7 50.70 17.94 -4.36
C ASN A 7 49.18 18.09 -4.51
N ASP A 8 48.81 18.40 -5.75
CA ASP A 8 47.49 18.42 -6.36
C ASP A 8 46.68 17.13 -6.11
N THR A 9 45.35 17.16 -6.33
CA THR A 9 44.58 16.16 -7.11
C THR A 9 43.05 16.37 -6.97
N GLU A 10 42.46 16.63 -8.15
CA GLU A 10 41.16 16.18 -8.70
C GLU A 10 39.79 16.48 -8.04
N ASN A 11 38.97 17.16 -8.86
CA ASN A 11 37.59 16.82 -9.23
C ASN A 11 36.96 15.60 -8.54
N SER A 12 35.78 15.81 -7.99
CA SER A 12 34.73 14.78 -7.92
C SER A 12 33.38 15.48 -7.98
N GLU A 13 32.89 15.70 -9.20
CA GLU A 13 31.47 15.80 -9.47
C GLU A 13 30.81 14.50 -8.99
N THR A 14 29.97 14.57 -7.96
CA THR A 14 29.11 13.45 -7.60
C THR A 14 27.76 13.62 -8.30
N GLU A 15 27.72 13.19 -9.56
CA GLU A 15 26.49 12.75 -10.19
C GLU A 15 25.96 11.51 -9.44
N LEU A 16 24.99 11.69 -8.55
CA LEU A 16 24.17 10.58 -8.07
C LEU A 16 22.95 10.44 -8.99
N SER A 17 23.20 9.71 -10.07
CA SER A 17 22.23 9.09 -10.96
C SER A 17 21.11 8.39 -10.17
N ASN A 18 19.97 9.06 -10.04
CA ASN A 18 18.71 8.41 -9.68
C ASN A 18 18.12 7.75 -10.92
N ASP A 19 18.66 6.59 -11.30
CA ASP A 19 18.06 5.72 -12.29
C ASP A 19 18.00 4.30 -11.74
N THR A 20 16.78 3.76 -11.62
CA THR A 20 16.51 2.33 -11.70
C THR A 20 15.01 2.13 -11.94
N ASN A 21 14.54 2.59 -13.10
CA ASN A 21 13.35 2.03 -13.72
C ASN A 21 13.77 1.23 -14.95
N ARG A 22 14.02 -0.08 -14.81
CA ARG A 22 14.13 -0.97 -15.96
C ARG A 22 13.63 -2.37 -15.65
N TYR A 23 12.35 -2.59 -15.98
CA TYR A 23 11.69 -3.90 -15.92
C TYR A 23 12.06 -4.73 -17.14
N GLN A 24 12.59 -5.93 -16.92
CA GLN A 24 12.63 -7.01 -17.91
C GLN A 24 12.71 -8.36 -17.20
N GLY A 25 11.77 -9.25 -17.48
CA GLY A 25 11.92 -10.68 -17.22
C GLY A 25 10.69 -11.36 -16.62
N ASP A 26 9.85 -11.89 -17.52
CA ASP A 26 9.07 -13.14 -17.43
C ASP A 26 8.45 -13.55 -16.07
N ALA A 27 7.12 -13.48 -15.99
CA ALA A 27 6.35 -13.81 -14.79
C ALA A 27 6.06 -15.31 -14.69
N SER A 28 7.07 -16.07 -14.27
CA SER A 28 6.82 -17.31 -13.53
C SER A 28 6.77 -16.98 -12.03
N LEU A 29 5.76 -17.47 -11.32
CA LEU A 29 5.57 -17.25 -9.88
C LEU A 29 6.66 -18.02 -9.09
N ASP A 30 7.88 -17.50 -9.07
CA ASP A 30 8.95 -17.99 -8.22
C ASP A 30 8.60 -17.71 -6.76
N ILE A 31 8.51 -18.73 -5.91
CA ILE A 31 8.29 -18.54 -4.47
C ILE A 31 9.58 -17.95 -3.87
N LEU A 32 9.49 -16.81 -3.19
CA LEU A 32 10.64 -16.15 -2.56
C LEU A 32 11.29 -17.00 -1.45
N SER A 33 12.60 -16.81 -1.27
CA SER A 33 13.35 -17.40 -0.16
C SER A 33 13.01 -16.76 1.19
N ALA A 34 13.30 -17.44 2.29
CA ALA A 34 13.02 -16.93 3.64
C ALA A 34 13.78 -15.63 3.98
N SER A 35 14.96 -15.41 3.40
CA SER A 35 15.74 -14.17 3.58
C SER A 35 15.13 -12.98 2.84
N ASP A 36 14.52 -13.20 1.67
CA ASP A 36 13.82 -12.15 0.92
C ASP A 36 12.50 -11.76 1.60
N SER A 37 11.85 -12.74 2.23
CA SER A 37 10.66 -12.53 3.08
C SER A 37 10.97 -11.70 4.33
N PHE A 38 12.21 -11.75 4.85
CA PHE A 38 12.64 -10.96 6.01
C PHE A 38 12.93 -9.48 5.67
N GLN A 39 13.23 -9.17 4.40
CA GLN A 39 13.30 -7.77 3.92
C GLN A 39 11.92 -7.17 3.59
N MET A 40 10.88 -8.01 3.53
CA MET A 40 9.48 -7.60 3.44
C MET A 40 8.92 -7.39 4.84
N GLY A 41 8.19 -6.29 5.07
CA GLY A 41 7.72 -5.91 6.41
C GLY A 41 8.39 -4.67 7.01
N GLN A 42 9.01 -3.83 6.18
CA GLN A 42 9.51 -2.51 6.63
C GLN A 42 8.36 -1.56 7.04
N HIS A 43 7.13 -1.92 6.71
CA HIS A 43 5.93 -1.16 7.02
C HIS A 43 5.16 -1.85 8.15
N GLY A 44 5.20 -1.25 9.35
CA GLY A 44 4.68 -1.84 10.60
C GLY A 44 3.18 -2.22 10.61
N PHE A 45 2.42 -1.79 9.61
CA PHE A 45 1.00 -2.11 9.47
C PHE A 45 0.70 -3.35 8.60
N LEU A 46 1.70 -3.94 7.93
CA LEU A 46 1.49 -5.18 7.18
C LEU A 46 1.62 -6.39 8.12
N SER A 47 0.59 -7.22 8.14
CA SER A 47 0.64 -8.46 8.91
C SER A 47 1.59 -9.48 8.26
N SER A 48 2.10 -10.43 9.04
CA SER A 48 2.90 -11.54 8.50
C SER A 48 2.12 -12.35 7.46
N LYS A 49 0.79 -12.43 7.58
CA LYS A 49 -0.07 -13.07 6.57
C LYS A 49 -0.03 -12.29 5.25
N THR A 50 -0.17 -10.97 5.30
CA THR A 50 -0.08 -10.11 4.11
C THR A 50 1.27 -10.26 3.42
N ILE A 51 2.37 -10.29 4.19
CA ILE A 51 3.73 -10.52 3.66
C ILE A 51 3.83 -11.90 2.98
N ASN A 52 3.34 -12.96 3.62
CA ASN A 52 3.30 -14.30 3.05
C ASN A 52 2.43 -14.41 1.80
N ARG A 53 1.37 -13.61 1.67
CA ARG A 53 0.55 -13.55 0.46
C ARG A 53 1.29 -12.82 -0.67
N LEU A 54 1.97 -11.72 -0.36
CA LEU A 54 2.77 -10.97 -1.32
C LEU A 54 3.96 -11.79 -1.83
N SER A 55 4.56 -12.66 -1.02
CA SER A 55 5.70 -13.48 -1.44
C SER A 55 5.37 -14.49 -2.55
N LEU A 56 4.08 -14.78 -2.76
CA LEU A 56 3.59 -15.59 -3.89
C LEU A 56 3.89 -14.95 -5.25
N PHE A 57 4.18 -13.64 -5.29
CA PHE A 57 4.51 -12.90 -6.51
C PHE A 57 6.01 -12.93 -6.84
N GLY A 58 6.82 -13.65 -6.07
CA GLY A 58 8.25 -13.78 -6.34
C GLY A 58 8.97 -12.46 -6.33
N LYS A 59 9.76 -12.21 -7.39
CA LYS A 59 10.58 -11.00 -7.54
C LYS A 59 9.75 -9.70 -7.48
N GLU A 60 8.46 -9.77 -7.83
CA GLU A 60 7.55 -8.63 -7.80
C GLU A 60 6.99 -8.33 -6.39
N ALA A 61 7.17 -9.23 -5.42
CA ALA A 61 6.57 -9.10 -4.09
C ALA A 61 6.97 -7.80 -3.38
N LYS A 62 8.28 -7.44 -3.43
CA LYS A 62 8.78 -6.21 -2.82
C LYS A 62 8.24 -4.97 -3.53
N LEU A 63 8.09 -5.03 -4.85
CA LEU A 63 7.48 -3.94 -5.60
C LEU A 63 6.02 -3.74 -5.19
N LEU A 64 5.25 -4.82 -5.05
CA LEU A 64 3.85 -4.75 -4.64
C LEU A 64 3.73 -4.21 -3.20
N GLU A 65 4.57 -4.67 -2.27
CA GLU A 65 4.68 -4.08 -0.93
C GLU A 65 4.89 -2.56 -1.00
N ASN A 66 5.87 -2.12 -1.80
CA ASN A 66 6.15 -0.70 -2.01
C ASN A 66 4.95 0.04 -2.62
N LYS A 67 4.15 -0.60 -3.49
CA LYS A 67 2.93 0.00 -4.05
C LYS A 67 1.87 0.29 -2.99
N ILE A 68 1.75 -0.55 -1.95
CA ILE A 68 0.86 -0.29 -0.82
C ILE A 68 1.25 1.01 -0.12
N TYR A 69 2.54 1.17 0.19
CA TYR A 69 3.07 2.36 0.86
C TYR A 69 3.01 3.61 -0.03
N GLN A 70 3.41 3.50 -1.30
CA GLN A 70 3.35 4.61 -2.26
C GLN A 70 1.92 5.12 -2.41
N ALA A 71 0.93 4.22 -2.45
CA ALA A 71 -0.47 4.61 -2.53
C ALA A 71 -0.94 5.31 -1.24
N LYS A 72 -0.54 4.81 -0.06
CA LYS A 72 -0.85 5.44 1.23
C LYS A 72 -0.34 6.88 1.27
N ARG A 73 0.96 7.06 0.98
CA ARG A 73 1.60 8.38 0.95
C ARG A 73 0.99 9.32 -0.07
N GLN A 74 0.60 8.80 -1.23
CA GLN A 74 -0.08 9.61 -2.24
C GLN A 74 -1.41 10.13 -1.72
N VAL A 75 -2.24 9.28 -1.10
CA VAL A 75 -3.53 9.69 -0.52
C VAL A 75 -3.32 10.66 0.64
N GLU A 76 -2.38 10.41 1.54
CA GLU A 76 -2.06 11.33 2.65
C GLU A 76 -1.64 12.71 2.12
N LYS A 77 -0.85 12.76 1.05
CA LYS A 77 -0.45 14.02 0.43
C LYS A 77 -1.63 14.74 -0.21
N ASP A 78 -2.39 14.04 -1.05
CA ASP A 78 -3.50 14.61 -1.83
C ASP A 78 -4.63 15.13 -0.93
N TYR A 79 -4.84 14.48 0.21
CA TYR A 79 -5.88 14.82 1.19
C TYR A 79 -5.32 15.30 2.53
N SER A 80 -4.11 15.86 2.51
CA SER A 80 -3.42 16.41 3.70
C SER A 80 -4.28 17.40 4.50
N HIS A 81 -5.13 18.18 3.82
CA HIS A 81 -6.09 19.08 4.45
C HIS A 81 -7.08 18.36 5.38
N LEU A 82 -7.50 17.13 5.06
CA LEU A 82 -8.40 16.34 5.91
C LEU A 82 -7.65 15.72 7.11
N LEU A 83 -6.33 15.55 7.01
CA LEU A 83 -5.52 14.91 8.05
C LEU A 83 -5.10 15.86 9.17
N GLN A 84 -5.19 17.19 8.97
CA GLN A 84 -4.91 18.24 9.95
C GLN A 84 -3.78 17.88 10.95
N HIS A 85 -4.15 17.50 12.18
CA HIS A 85 -3.23 17.21 13.29
C HIS A 85 -2.75 15.74 13.33
N GLN A 86 -3.45 14.83 12.65
CA GLN A 86 -3.14 13.41 12.60
C GLN A 86 -1.98 13.12 11.63
N GLU A 87 -1.82 13.94 10.58
CA GLU A 87 -0.81 13.90 9.50
C GLU A 87 -0.73 12.60 8.68
N ILE A 88 -1.21 11.46 9.21
CA ILE A 88 -1.13 10.13 8.61
C ILE A 88 -2.41 9.33 8.83
N ILE A 89 -2.67 8.37 7.94
CA ILE A 89 -3.69 7.35 8.12
C ILE A 89 -3.12 6.24 9.03
N TYR A 90 -3.89 5.72 9.99
CA TYR A 90 -3.42 4.68 10.93
C TYR A 90 -3.46 3.29 10.29
N GLY A 91 -2.42 2.93 9.52
CA GLY A 91 -2.40 1.72 8.71
C GLY A 91 -2.65 0.42 9.48
N GLU A 92 -2.26 0.35 10.76
CA GLU A 92 -2.36 -0.84 11.61
C GLU A 92 -3.81 -1.31 11.79
N VAL A 93 -4.74 -0.34 11.87
CA VAL A 93 -6.20 -0.55 11.94
C VAL A 93 -6.71 -1.29 10.68
N TRP A 94 -6.01 -1.12 9.57
CA TRP A 94 -6.40 -1.61 8.25
C TRP A 94 -5.68 -2.89 7.82
N SER A 95 -4.85 -3.47 8.68
CA SER A 95 -4.04 -4.67 8.39
C SER A 95 -4.83 -5.85 7.81
N GLN A 96 -6.00 -6.16 8.36
CA GLN A 96 -6.86 -7.26 7.88
C GLN A 96 -7.49 -6.95 6.51
N GLU A 97 -7.83 -5.68 6.24
CA GLU A 97 -8.34 -5.30 4.93
C GLU A 97 -7.25 -5.29 3.85
N LEU A 98 -6.03 -4.91 4.21
CA LEU A 98 -4.89 -5.03 3.30
C LEU A 98 -4.65 -6.49 2.89
N GLU A 99 -4.76 -7.44 3.82
CA GLU A 99 -4.74 -8.87 3.49
C GLU A 99 -5.83 -9.24 2.48
N ARG A 100 -7.07 -8.79 2.70
CA ARG A 100 -8.20 -9.04 1.77
C ARG A 100 -7.96 -8.43 0.39
N GLU A 101 -7.39 -7.24 0.31
CA GLU A 101 -7.05 -6.60 -0.96
C GLU A 101 -5.96 -7.38 -1.72
N VAL A 102 -4.92 -7.88 -1.04
CA VAL A 102 -3.92 -8.77 -1.67
C VAL A 102 -4.58 -10.06 -2.16
N ASP A 103 -5.48 -10.67 -1.39
CA ASP A 103 -6.23 -11.86 -1.81
C ASP A 103 -7.11 -11.58 -3.04
N LYS A 104 -7.74 -10.39 -3.12
CA LYS A 104 -8.50 -9.95 -4.30
C LYS A 104 -7.60 -9.84 -5.53
N LEU A 105 -6.37 -9.33 -5.39
CA LEU A 105 -5.41 -9.28 -6.49
C LEU A 105 -5.08 -10.68 -6.99
N ILE A 106 -4.72 -11.59 -6.08
CA ILE A 106 -4.38 -12.98 -6.41
C ILE A 106 -5.54 -13.65 -7.16
N PHE A 107 -6.76 -13.49 -6.65
CA PHE A 107 -7.97 -14.02 -7.30
C PHE A 107 -8.16 -13.45 -8.71
N LYS A 108 -8.03 -12.12 -8.87
CA LYS A 108 -8.20 -11.45 -10.16
C LYS A 108 -7.19 -11.89 -11.21
N ILE A 109 -5.94 -12.15 -10.82
CA ILE A 109 -4.92 -12.67 -11.72
C ILE A 109 -5.28 -14.08 -12.18
N LYS A 110 -5.55 -15.00 -11.24
CA LYS A 110 -5.92 -16.39 -11.55
C LYS A 110 -7.14 -16.48 -12.46
N THR A 111 -8.19 -15.72 -12.16
CA THR A 111 -9.40 -15.71 -13.00
C THR A 111 -9.13 -15.04 -14.36
N GLY A 112 -8.36 -13.95 -14.39
CA GLY A 112 -8.01 -13.27 -15.64
C GLY A 112 -7.19 -14.16 -16.58
N GLU A 113 -6.28 -14.98 -16.05
CA GLU A 113 -5.53 -15.98 -16.81
C GLU A 113 -6.46 -17.03 -17.43
N ASN A 114 -7.38 -17.57 -16.63
CA ASN A 114 -8.36 -18.57 -17.09
C ASN A 114 -9.33 -18.03 -18.14
N GLU A 115 -9.69 -16.74 -18.07
CA GLU A 115 -10.62 -16.08 -19.01
C GLU A 115 -9.93 -15.46 -20.24
N GLY A 116 -8.61 -15.58 -20.38
CA GLY A 116 -7.86 -14.91 -21.44
C GLY A 116 -7.80 -13.38 -21.31
N LYS A 117 -8.12 -12.84 -20.13
CA LYS A 117 -8.09 -11.41 -19.77
C LYS A 117 -6.99 -11.12 -18.75
N ALA A 118 -5.81 -11.67 -18.97
CA ALA A 118 -4.67 -11.51 -18.06
C ALA A 118 -4.33 -10.02 -17.84
N ILE A 119 -4.02 -9.67 -16.58
CA ILE A 119 -3.63 -8.32 -16.21
C ILE A 119 -2.20 -8.07 -16.72
N LYS A 120 -2.06 -7.24 -17.76
CA LYS A 120 -0.75 -6.94 -18.36
C LYS A 120 0.21 -6.20 -17.44
N ASN A 121 -0.31 -5.32 -16.58
CA ASN A 121 0.48 -4.51 -15.65
C ASN A 121 -0.04 -4.69 -14.23
N ILE A 122 0.38 -5.77 -13.57
CA ILE A 122 -0.01 -6.11 -12.20
C ILE A 122 0.35 -4.99 -11.22
N PRO A 123 1.58 -4.42 -11.21
CA PRO A 123 1.93 -3.35 -10.27
C PRO A 123 1.07 -2.09 -10.45
N GLY A 124 0.79 -1.71 -11.69
CA GLY A 124 -0.05 -0.55 -12.00
C GLY A 124 -1.52 -0.76 -11.63
N TYR A 125 -2.05 -1.97 -11.87
CA TYR A 125 -3.39 -2.35 -11.43
C TYR A 125 -3.49 -2.34 -9.90
N PHE A 126 -2.53 -2.97 -9.22
CA PHE A 126 -2.50 -3.05 -7.77
C PHE A 126 -2.35 -1.67 -7.12
N TYR A 127 -1.50 -0.80 -7.67
CA TYR A 127 -1.38 0.58 -7.19
C TYR A 127 -2.72 1.33 -7.22
N LYS A 128 -3.48 1.23 -8.31
CA LYS A 128 -4.83 1.84 -8.39
C LYS A 128 -5.79 1.28 -7.35
N MET A 129 -5.73 -0.04 -7.14
CA MET A 129 -6.51 -0.72 -6.11
C MET A 129 -6.16 -0.19 -4.70
N MET A 130 -4.86 -0.01 -4.43
CA MET A 130 -4.37 0.54 -3.16
C MET A 130 -4.70 2.02 -2.96
N VAL A 131 -4.65 2.84 -4.01
CA VAL A 131 -5.09 4.26 -3.92
C VAL A 131 -6.56 4.32 -3.53
N ARG A 132 -7.42 3.54 -4.18
CA ARG A 132 -8.85 3.49 -3.83
C ARG A 132 -9.05 2.97 -2.40
N PHE A 133 -8.29 1.95 -2.00
CA PHE A 133 -8.32 1.42 -0.64
C PHE A 133 -8.01 2.50 0.40
N TRP A 134 -6.91 3.23 0.24
CA TRP A 134 -6.51 4.27 1.19
C TRP A 134 -7.47 5.46 1.22
N LYS A 135 -8.14 5.78 0.10
CA LYS A 135 -9.24 6.75 0.08
C LYS A 135 -10.43 6.29 0.92
N MET A 136 -10.82 5.02 0.84
CA MET A 136 -11.87 4.46 1.70
C MET A 136 -11.45 4.50 3.17
N ALA A 137 -10.19 4.14 3.45
CA ALA A 137 -9.64 4.16 4.80
C ALA A 137 -9.70 5.58 5.40
N LEU A 138 -9.27 6.58 4.64
CA LEU A 138 -9.33 7.99 5.03
C LEU A 138 -10.78 8.44 5.30
N LEU A 139 -11.71 8.14 4.40
CA LEU A 139 -13.12 8.50 4.56
C LEU A 139 -13.69 7.95 5.86
N ILE A 140 -13.49 6.65 6.10
CA ILE A 140 -14.00 5.98 7.31
C ILE A 140 -13.31 6.53 8.58
N GLU A 141 -11.99 6.74 8.56
CA GLU A 141 -11.28 7.33 9.70
C GLU A 141 -11.82 8.72 10.06
N LYS A 142 -12.14 9.54 9.05
CA LYS A 142 -12.70 10.88 9.27
C LYS A 142 -14.11 10.85 9.83
N GLU A 143 -14.94 9.92 9.38
CA GLU A 143 -16.34 9.84 9.84
C GLU A 143 -16.47 9.20 11.23
N GLN A 144 -15.66 8.18 11.52
CA GLN A 144 -15.83 7.38 12.74
C GLN A 144 -14.90 7.80 13.87
N GLY A 145 -13.77 8.43 13.54
CA GLY A 145 -12.69 8.72 14.48
C GLY A 145 -11.90 7.47 14.89
N PHE A 146 -10.67 7.71 15.36
CA PHE A 146 -9.69 6.66 15.62
C PHE A 146 -10.16 5.60 16.64
N ILE A 147 -10.72 6.03 17.78
CA ILE A 147 -11.07 5.12 18.89
C ILE A 147 -12.15 4.12 18.46
N ALA A 148 -13.25 4.60 17.87
CA ALA A 148 -14.35 3.74 17.43
C ALA A 148 -13.88 2.78 16.34
N LEU A 149 -13.11 3.29 15.38
CA LEU A 149 -12.58 2.48 14.29
C LEU A 149 -11.61 1.39 14.79
N SER A 150 -10.69 1.72 15.71
CA SER A 150 -9.75 0.75 16.28
C SER A 150 -10.50 -0.38 17.00
N ASN A 151 -11.48 -0.04 17.83
CA ASN A 151 -12.30 -1.02 18.53
C ASN A 151 -13.03 -1.96 17.55
N GLN A 152 -13.60 -1.40 16.47
CA GLN A 152 -14.27 -2.21 15.45
C GLN A 152 -13.28 -3.08 14.65
N SER A 153 -12.08 -2.57 14.37
CA SER A 153 -10.99 -3.35 13.75
C SER A 153 -10.61 -4.54 14.64
N ASP A 154 -10.45 -4.32 15.95
CA ASP A 154 -10.08 -5.39 16.87
C ASP A 154 -11.21 -6.41 17.03
N TYR A 155 -12.47 -5.95 17.05
CA TYR A 155 -13.64 -6.83 16.97
C TYR A 155 -13.61 -7.70 15.70
N ALA A 156 -13.35 -7.11 14.54
CA ALA A 156 -13.29 -7.84 13.26
C ALA A 156 -12.14 -8.86 13.18
N LYS A 157 -11.05 -8.65 13.94
CA LYS A 157 -9.97 -9.62 14.08
C LYS A 157 -10.40 -10.80 14.96
N SER A 158 -11.14 -10.54 16.04
CA SER A 158 -11.62 -11.58 16.96
C SER A 158 -12.81 -12.37 16.41
N PHE A 159 -13.70 -11.71 15.66
CA PHE A 159 -14.95 -12.27 15.14
C PHE A 159 -15.07 -12.05 13.62
N PRO A 160 -14.21 -12.69 12.80
CA PRO A 160 -14.17 -12.47 11.36
C PRO A 160 -15.42 -12.97 10.63
N GLU A 161 -16.20 -13.88 11.22
CA GLU A 161 -17.48 -14.34 10.64
C GLU A 161 -18.58 -13.28 10.78
N GLU A 162 -18.55 -12.50 11.86
CA GLU A 162 -19.55 -11.45 12.14
C GLU A 162 -19.21 -10.13 11.47
N CYS A 163 -17.93 -9.77 11.42
CA CYS A 163 -17.44 -8.60 10.71
C CYS A 163 -16.38 -9.00 9.67
N PRO A 164 -16.80 -9.58 8.53
CA PRO A 164 -15.90 -10.10 7.51
C PRO A 164 -15.23 -9.02 6.67
N SER A 165 -15.63 -7.75 6.80
CA SER A 165 -14.89 -6.62 6.23
C SER A 165 -15.24 -5.32 6.95
N LEU A 166 -14.22 -4.59 7.39
CA LEU A 166 -14.37 -3.28 8.02
C LEU A 166 -14.91 -2.25 7.03
N ILE A 167 -14.46 -2.31 5.76
CA ILE A 167 -14.99 -1.45 4.70
C ILE A 167 -16.47 -1.77 4.46
N SER A 168 -16.85 -3.05 4.31
CA SER A 168 -18.25 -3.42 4.08
C SER A 168 -19.15 -3.17 5.29
N TYR A 169 -18.59 -3.13 6.50
CA TYR A 169 -19.33 -2.78 7.71
C TYR A 169 -19.82 -1.33 7.68
N TYR A 170 -18.93 -0.38 7.35
CA TYR A 170 -19.30 1.05 7.23
C TYR A 170 -19.96 1.39 5.89
N TYR A 171 -19.57 0.71 4.82
CA TYR A 171 -20.03 0.94 3.45
C TYR A 171 -20.54 -0.37 2.81
N PRO A 172 -21.72 -0.87 3.25
CA PRO A 172 -22.29 -2.11 2.72
C PRO A 172 -22.66 -1.99 1.24
N ASN A 173 -23.05 -0.79 0.81
CA ASN A 173 -23.23 -0.46 -0.60
C ASN A 173 -21.90 0.03 -1.18
N LYS A 174 -21.39 -0.68 -2.19
CA LYS A 174 -20.10 -0.37 -2.79
C LYS A 174 -20.11 1.00 -3.47
N LEU A 175 -19.30 1.93 -2.96
CA LEU A 175 -19.08 3.22 -3.60
C LEU A 175 -18.33 3.08 -4.93
N SER A 176 -18.83 3.74 -5.96
CA SER A 176 -18.07 4.05 -7.17
C SER A 176 -16.92 5.01 -6.86
N GLU A 177 -15.91 5.06 -7.74
CA GLU A 177 -14.79 5.99 -7.60
C GLU A 177 -15.27 7.46 -7.59
N LYS A 178 -16.33 7.77 -8.35
CA LYS A 178 -16.91 9.12 -8.40
C LYS A 178 -17.55 9.49 -7.06
N GLU A 179 -18.34 8.60 -6.49
CA GLU A 179 -18.99 8.83 -5.19
C GLU A 179 -17.95 8.98 -4.08
N LEU A 180 -16.96 8.09 -4.03
CA LEU A 180 -15.87 8.18 -3.05
C LEU A 180 -15.13 9.53 -3.12
N ASN A 181 -14.78 9.97 -4.34
CA ASN A 181 -14.14 11.27 -4.52
C ASN A 181 -15.06 12.43 -4.14
N GLN A 182 -16.36 12.30 -4.38
CA GLN A 182 -17.34 13.32 -3.98
C GLN A 182 -17.44 13.42 -2.45
N TYR A 183 -17.56 12.29 -1.73
CA TYR A 183 -17.57 12.29 -0.26
C TYR A 183 -16.31 12.95 0.32
N LEU A 184 -15.13 12.54 -0.14
CA LEU A 184 -13.85 13.14 0.30
C LEU A 184 -13.76 14.64 -0.02
N THR A 185 -14.41 15.10 -1.10
CA THR A 185 -14.46 16.54 -1.43
C THR A 185 -15.46 17.29 -0.54
N THR A 186 -16.59 16.68 -0.18
CA THR A 186 -17.59 17.32 0.70
C THR A 186 -17.08 17.50 2.11
N LEU A 187 -16.31 16.53 2.64
CA LEU A 187 -15.68 16.63 3.96
C LEU A 187 -14.77 17.88 4.10
N ARG A 188 -14.23 18.39 2.99
CA ARG A 188 -13.46 19.64 2.96
C ARG A 188 -14.29 20.88 3.31
N MET A 189 -15.61 20.85 3.10
CA MET A 189 -16.49 22.02 3.26
C MET A 189 -17.18 22.09 4.64
N GLU A 190 -17.04 21.05 5.46
CA GLU A 190 -17.66 20.96 6.79
C GLU A 190 -16.71 21.32 7.94
N GLU A 191 -15.43 21.58 7.63
CA GLU A 191 -14.39 22.09 8.56
C GLU A 191 -14.17 23.60 8.41
#